data_AF-A0A2P5BNE8-F1
#
_entry.id   AF-A0A2P5BNE8-F1
#
_cell.length_a   1.000
_cell.length_b   1.000
_cell.length_c   1.000
_cell.angle_alpha   90.00
_cell.angle_beta   90.00
_cell.angle_gamma   90.00
#
_symmetry.space_group_name_H-M   'P 1'
#
loop_
_entity.id
_entity.type
_entity.pdbx_description
1 polymer ?
#
loop_
_entity_poly.entity_id
_entity_poly.type
_entity_poly.pdbx_seq_one_letter_code
_entity_poly.pdbx_strand_id
1 'polypeptide(L)'
;MTLVCRKRSGLQLRIESGGHDYEGLSYTTSASPFLVLSPGNLRTIVVDLEKNTTWVEAGATIGELYYKIVEKSPVHGFPAGVCPMLRKYGLAADQIWKARIVDANGRVLDRKSMATVSVFSLEKRLDKDSTKLVHKWQYVSPMFDENLYVRVIVESSQDELVNRIGNDVSRLKPKDSPLEVLINRTPQPKSFFRTKSDYVKEPTSVNVMEELWKWCLEVERVALTMTPYGGKVNEI
;
A
#
# COMPACT_ATOMS: atom_id res chain seq x y z
N MET A 1 0.09 -29.48 -7.94
CA MET A 1 0.44 -29.96 -9.30
C MET A 1 1.44 -29.04 -10.00
N THR A 2 1.09 -27.77 -10.29
CA THR A 2 1.81 -26.84 -11.19
C THR A 2 3.33 -26.72 -10.98
N LEU A 3 3.79 -26.53 -9.73
CA LEU A 3 5.24 -26.40 -9.42
C LEU A 3 6.05 -27.66 -9.78
N VAL A 4 5.48 -28.85 -9.55
CA VAL A 4 6.13 -30.13 -9.87
C VAL A 4 6.16 -30.36 -11.38
N CYS A 5 5.07 -30.02 -12.09
CA CYS A 5 5.04 -30.05 -13.56
C CYS A 5 6.06 -29.09 -14.17
N ARG A 6 6.16 -27.85 -13.67
CA ARG A 6 7.16 -26.86 -14.07
C ARG A 6 8.60 -27.39 -13.92
N LYS A 7 8.91 -28.02 -12.79
CA LYS A 7 10.23 -28.62 -12.54
C LYS A 7 10.59 -29.73 -13.56
N ARG A 8 9.59 -30.41 -14.14
CA ARG A 8 9.77 -31.44 -15.18
C ARG A 8 9.80 -30.88 -16.60
N SER A 9 9.10 -29.79 -16.89
CA SER A 9 9.01 -29.20 -18.23
C SER A 9 10.06 -28.12 -18.52
N GLY A 10 10.84 -27.69 -17.51
CA GLY A 10 11.84 -26.63 -17.66
C GLY A 10 11.27 -25.22 -17.83
N LEU A 11 9.93 -25.06 -17.84
CA LEU A 11 9.28 -23.77 -18.05
C LEU A 11 9.56 -22.78 -16.91
N GLN A 12 9.60 -21.50 -17.25
CA GLN A 12 9.58 -20.45 -16.24
C GLN A 12 8.18 -20.32 -15.65
N LEU A 13 8.10 -19.86 -14.39
CA LEU A 13 6.84 -19.64 -13.69
C LEU A 13 6.85 -18.23 -13.12
N ARG A 14 5.81 -17.44 -13.43
CA ARG A 14 5.48 -16.19 -12.75
C ARG A 14 4.21 -16.40 -11.92
N ILE A 15 4.01 -15.59 -10.89
CA ILE A 15 2.87 -15.69 -9.97
C ILE A 15 2.20 -14.32 -9.90
N GLU A 16 0.89 -14.27 -10.16
CA GLU A 16 0.12 -13.03 -10.23
C GLU A 16 -1.12 -13.10 -9.34
N SER A 17 -1.07 -12.40 -8.20
CA SER A 17 -2.25 -12.23 -7.32
C SER A 17 -3.13 -11.06 -7.80
N GLY A 18 -2.79 -9.83 -7.42
CA GLY A 18 -3.61 -8.64 -7.67
C GLY A 18 -3.23 -7.80 -8.89
N GLY A 19 -2.21 -8.18 -9.67
CA GLY A 19 -1.80 -7.45 -10.88
C GLY A 19 -1.20 -6.04 -10.66
N HIS A 20 -0.83 -5.68 -9.43
CA HIS A 20 -0.26 -4.36 -9.07
C HIS A 20 1.28 -4.30 -9.14
N ASP A 21 1.90 -5.13 -9.97
CA ASP A 21 3.35 -5.12 -10.20
C ASP A 21 3.71 -3.98 -11.16
N TYR A 22 4.40 -2.95 -10.66
CA TYR A 22 4.70 -1.74 -11.42
C TYR A 22 5.61 -1.96 -12.64
N GLU A 23 6.40 -3.02 -12.65
CA GLU A 23 7.27 -3.39 -13.79
C GLU A 23 6.71 -4.64 -14.52
N GLY A 24 5.51 -5.11 -14.16
CA GLY A 24 4.80 -6.21 -14.81
C GLY A 24 5.48 -7.59 -14.70
N LEU A 25 6.40 -7.79 -13.77
CA LEU A 25 7.22 -9.02 -13.64
C LEU A 25 6.39 -10.25 -13.23
N SER A 26 5.23 -10.06 -12.63
CA SER A 26 4.25 -11.09 -12.27
C SER A 26 3.55 -11.74 -13.47
N TYR A 27 3.51 -11.08 -14.64
CA TYR A 27 2.85 -11.59 -15.85
C TYR A 27 3.68 -11.42 -17.15
N THR A 28 4.89 -10.87 -17.09
CA THR A 28 5.81 -10.75 -18.24
C THR A 28 7.19 -11.36 -17.98
N THR A 29 7.91 -11.67 -19.06
CA THR A 29 9.33 -12.03 -19.04
C THR A 29 9.93 -11.75 -20.43
N SER A 30 11.23 -11.42 -20.48
CA SER A 30 12.00 -11.33 -21.73
C SER A 30 12.62 -12.68 -22.17
N ALA A 31 12.40 -13.73 -21.39
CA ALA A 31 13.01 -15.04 -21.55
C ALA A 31 12.09 -16.06 -22.27
N SER A 32 12.51 -17.34 -22.25
CA SER A 32 11.81 -18.51 -22.79
C SER A 32 10.33 -18.60 -22.37
N PRO A 33 9.49 -19.40 -23.08
CA PRO A 33 8.10 -19.64 -22.69
C PRO A 33 7.93 -19.91 -21.19
N PHE A 34 6.88 -19.30 -20.64
CA PHE A 34 6.59 -19.25 -19.22
C PHE A 34 5.11 -19.46 -18.95
N LEU A 35 4.79 -19.84 -17.72
CA LEU A 35 3.42 -19.95 -17.22
C LEU A 35 3.18 -18.84 -16.19
N VAL A 36 2.00 -18.24 -16.22
CA VAL A 36 1.49 -17.41 -15.12
C VAL A 36 0.59 -18.27 -14.24
N LEU A 37 0.91 -18.39 -12.96
CA LEU A 37 0.05 -19.01 -11.95
C LEU A 37 -0.62 -17.91 -11.13
N SER A 38 -1.91 -17.67 -11.39
CA SER A 38 -2.70 -16.81 -10.52
C SER A 38 -3.37 -17.64 -9.41
N PRO A 39 -3.18 -17.32 -8.12
CA PRO A 39 -4.00 -17.84 -7.04
C PRO A 39 -5.38 -17.16 -7.00
N GLY A 40 -5.84 -16.55 -8.10
CA GLY A 40 -7.04 -15.72 -8.17
C GLY A 40 -8.35 -16.39 -7.75
N ASN A 41 -8.41 -17.72 -7.55
CA ASN A 41 -9.58 -18.40 -6.97
C ASN A 41 -9.42 -18.76 -5.49
N LEU A 42 -8.23 -18.58 -4.91
CA LEU A 42 -7.94 -18.74 -3.49
C LEU A 42 -8.15 -17.39 -2.80
N ARG A 43 -9.40 -17.09 -2.46
CA ARG A 43 -9.85 -15.80 -1.89
C ARG A 43 -10.51 -15.93 -0.51
N THR A 44 -10.38 -17.08 0.14
CA THR A 44 -11.06 -17.31 1.42
C THR A 44 -10.51 -16.36 2.49
N ILE A 45 -11.41 -15.67 3.18
CA ILE A 45 -11.09 -14.82 4.32
C ILE A 45 -11.90 -15.30 5.52
N VAL A 46 -11.22 -15.65 6.61
CA VAL A 46 -11.84 -16.11 7.86
C VAL A 46 -11.38 -15.22 9.00
N VAL A 47 -12.30 -14.40 9.52
CA VAL A 47 -12.07 -13.49 10.65
C VAL A 47 -12.48 -14.17 11.94
N ASP A 48 -11.57 -14.23 12.90
CA ASP A 48 -11.74 -14.78 14.25
C ASP A 48 -11.50 -13.66 15.26
N LEU A 49 -12.60 -13.07 15.76
CA LEU A 49 -12.54 -11.93 16.69
C LEU A 49 -12.09 -12.35 18.10
N GLU A 50 -12.37 -13.58 18.53
CA GLU A 50 -11.97 -14.08 19.85
C GLU A 50 -10.45 -14.19 19.96
N LYS A 51 -9.80 -14.64 18.88
CA LYS A 51 -8.33 -14.73 18.79
C LYS A 51 -7.70 -13.46 18.23
N ASN A 52 -8.50 -12.49 17.80
CA ASN A 52 -8.09 -11.28 17.08
C ASN A 52 -7.18 -11.59 15.87
N THR A 53 -7.55 -12.59 15.07
CA THR A 53 -6.79 -13.03 13.90
C THR A 53 -7.67 -13.10 12.65
N THR A 54 -7.05 -13.00 11.48
CA THR A 54 -7.72 -13.27 10.20
C THR A 54 -6.84 -14.17 9.33
N TRP A 55 -7.41 -15.25 8.80
CA TRP A 55 -6.80 -16.02 7.72
C TRP A 55 -7.18 -15.41 6.38
N VAL A 56 -6.20 -15.19 5.50
CA VAL A 56 -6.39 -14.56 4.18
C VAL A 56 -5.65 -15.38 3.14
N GLU A 57 -6.36 -15.84 2.10
CA GLU A 57 -5.73 -16.52 0.97
C GLU A 57 -5.14 -15.54 -0.05
N ALA A 58 -4.08 -15.96 -0.75
CA ALA A 58 -3.22 -15.08 -1.54
C ALA A 58 -3.87 -14.41 -2.77
N GLY A 59 -5.07 -14.82 -3.21
CA GLY A 59 -5.83 -14.18 -4.29
C GLY A 59 -6.87 -13.15 -3.83
N ALA A 60 -7.07 -13.01 -2.51
CA ALA A 60 -7.94 -11.99 -1.94
C ALA A 60 -7.35 -10.59 -2.13
N THR A 61 -8.19 -9.58 -2.38
CA THR A 61 -7.76 -8.18 -2.34
C THR A 61 -7.77 -7.65 -0.92
N ILE A 62 -6.98 -6.60 -0.70
CA ILE A 62 -7.01 -5.82 0.53
C ILE A 62 -8.42 -5.23 0.82
N GLY A 63 -9.18 -4.89 -0.22
CA GLY A 63 -10.57 -4.44 -0.08
C GLY A 63 -11.51 -5.53 0.43
N GLU A 64 -11.38 -6.78 -0.05
CA GLU A 64 -12.13 -7.92 0.49
C GLU A 64 -11.79 -8.18 1.96
N LEU A 65 -10.51 -8.03 2.35
CA LEU A 65 -10.08 -8.12 3.75
C LEU A 65 -10.74 -7.05 4.62
N TYR A 66 -10.69 -5.79 4.18
CA TYR A 66 -11.31 -4.68 4.91
C TYR A 66 -12.84 -4.82 5.00
N TYR A 67 -13.49 -5.26 3.93
CA TYR A 67 -14.92 -5.58 3.96
C TYR A 67 -15.23 -6.63 5.02
N LYS A 68 -14.50 -7.76 5.03
CA LYS A 68 -14.76 -8.88 5.96
C LYS A 68 -14.46 -8.56 7.41
N ILE A 69 -13.45 -7.73 7.70
CA ILE A 69 -13.18 -7.27 9.06
C ILE A 69 -14.28 -6.31 9.53
N VAL A 70 -14.65 -5.30 8.74
CA VAL A 70 -15.66 -4.29 9.11
C VAL A 70 -17.06 -4.89 9.23
N GLU A 71 -17.42 -5.85 8.36
CA GLU A 71 -18.65 -6.66 8.45
C GLU A 71 -18.78 -7.39 9.79
N LYS A 72 -17.65 -7.78 10.39
CA LYS A 72 -17.59 -8.49 11.69
C LYS A 72 -17.47 -7.54 12.87
N SER A 73 -16.77 -6.42 12.73
CA SER A 73 -16.61 -5.43 13.80
C SER A 73 -16.20 -4.06 13.23
N PRO A 74 -16.93 -2.96 13.56
CA PRO A 74 -16.57 -1.61 13.15
C PRO A 74 -15.30 -1.06 13.84
N VAL A 75 -14.84 -1.71 14.92
CA VAL A 75 -13.66 -1.33 15.71
C VAL A 75 -12.44 -2.23 15.47
N HIS A 76 -12.42 -3.02 14.39
CA HIS A 76 -11.27 -3.83 13.99
C HIS A 76 -10.72 -3.38 12.63
N GLY A 77 -9.42 -3.53 12.41
CA GLY A 77 -8.73 -3.12 11.19
C GLY A 77 -7.40 -3.85 10.99
N PHE A 78 -6.74 -3.61 9.85
CA PHE A 78 -5.44 -4.21 9.52
C PHE A 78 -4.56 -3.17 8.78
N PRO A 79 -3.28 -2.98 9.13
CA PRO A 79 -2.45 -1.91 8.55
C PRO A 79 -1.81 -2.32 7.23
N ALA A 80 -2.52 -2.15 6.11
CA ALA A 80 -2.03 -2.52 4.79
C ALA A 80 -2.35 -1.51 3.67
N GLY A 81 -1.60 -1.57 2.57
CA GLY A 81 -1.76 -0.66 1.44
C GLY A 81 -1.43 0.79 1.79
N VAL A 82 -2.08 1.74 1.13
CA VAL A 82 -1.98 3.18 1.49
C VAL A 82 -2.80 3.38 2.77
N CYS A 83 -2.11 3.38 3.91
CA CYS A 83 -2.74 3.36 5.23
C CYS A 83 -2.09 4.40 6.17
N PRO A 84 -2.87 5.13 6.99
CA PRO A 84 -2.30 6.04 7.97
C PRO A 84 -1.64 5.29 9.14
N MET A 85 -1.92 3.99 9.26
CA MET A 85 -1.49 3.14 10.36
C MET A 85 0.02 2.80 10.35
N LEU A 86 0.76 3.14 9.30
CA LEU A 86 2.19 2.81 9.16
C LEU A 86 3.02 3.22 10.39
N ARG A 87 2.86 4.47 10.86
CA ARG A 87 3.63 5.02 11.99
C ARG A 87 3.23 4.43 13.35
N LYS A 88 2.07 3.78 13.45
CA LYS A 88 1.55 3.20 14.70
C LYS A 88 1.73 1.69 14.81
N TYR A 89 1.46 0.98 13.72
CA TYR A 89 1.45 -0.48 13.70
C TYR A 89 2.51 -1.08 12.76
N GLY A 90 3.34 -0.27 12.10
CA GLY A 90 4.33 -0.75 11.14
C GLY A 90 3.71 -1.21 9.82
N LEU A 91 4.40 -2.12 9.14
CA LEU A 91 3.99 -2.69 7.86
C LEU A 91 2.99 -3.84 8.06
N ALA A 92 2.20 -4.11 7.02
CA ALA A 92 1.34 -5.29 6.95
C ALA A 92 2.10 -6.61 7.22
N ALA A 93 3.37 -6.67 6.80
CA ALA A 93 4.24 -7.83 6.98
C ALA A 93 4.55 -8.11 8.47
N ASP A 94 4.68 -7.05 9.27
CA ASP A 94 5.00 -7.16 10.70
C ASP A 94 3.83 -7.80 11.47
N GLN A 95 2.60 -7.55 11.03
CA GLN A 95 1.37 -8.09 11.62
C GLN A 95 1.05 -9.54 11.24
N ILE A 96 1.83 -10.18 10.35
CA ILE A 96 1.52 -11.53 9.87
C ILE A 96 1.82 -12.55 10.98
N TRP A 97 0.80 -12.99 11.72
CA TRP A 97 0.99 -14.02 12.75
C TRP A 97 1.31 -15.40 12.20
N LYS A 98 0.78 -15.79 11.03
CA LYS A 98 1.14 -17.05 10.35
C LYS A 98 1.06 -16.93 8.83
N ALA A 99 1.85 -17.73 8.13
CA ALA A 99 1.79 -17.88 6.67
C ALA A 99 1.93 -19.34 6.25
N ARG A 100 1.20 -19.72 5.19
CA ARG A 100 1.45 -20.95 4.40
C ARG A 100 2.18 -20.60 3.12
N ILE A 101 3.27 -21.29 2.85
CA ILE A 101 4.04 -21.16 1.60
C ILE A 101 4.16 -22.53 0.93
N VAL A 102 4.41 -22.53 -0.39
CA VAL A 102 4.72 -23.75 -1.15
C VAL A 102 6.16 -23.66 -1.66
N ASP A 103 6.98 -24.65 -1.35
CA ASP A 103 8.39 -24.67 -1.75
C ASP A 103 8.60 -25.12 -3.21
N ALA A 104 9.85 -25.06 -3.69
CA ALA A 104 10.23 -25.46 -5.05
C ALA A 104 10.03 -26.97 -5.35
N ASN A 105 9.75 -27.79 -4.34
CA ASN A 105 9.41 -29.21 -4.47
C ASN A 105 7.89 -29.45 -4.38
N GLY A 106 7.08 -28.41 -4.17
CA GLY A 106 5.63 -28.50 -4.03
C GLY A 106 5.14 -28.82 -2.62
N ARG A 107 6.01 -28.72 -1.59
CA ARG A 107 5.65 -28.99 -0.19
C ARG A 107 5.05 -27.74 0.44
N VAL A 108 3.98 -27.90 1.21
CA VAL A 108 3.37 -26.81 2.01
C VAL A 108 4.12 -26.68 3.34
N LEU A 109 4.42 -25.44 3.75
CA LEU A 109 5.13 -25.12 5.00
C LEU A 109 4.38 -24.01 5.76
N ASP A 110 4.28 -24.11 7.08
CA ASP A 110 3.69 -23.08 7.97
C ASP A 110 4.79 -22.32 8.76
N ARG A 111 4.65 -21.00 8.95
CA ARG A 111 5.55 -20.12 9.75
C ARG A 111 4.76 -19.20 10.69
N LYS A 112 5.39 -18.59 11.73
CA LYS A 112 4.75 -17.76 12.80
C LYS A 112 5.45 -16.40 13.10
N SER A 113 4.70 -15.31 13.38
CA SER A 113 5.10 -13.91 13.80
C SER A 113 3.97 -13.22 14.63
N MET A 114 3.77 -11.86 14.75
CA MET A 114 2.85 -11.20 15.74
C MET A 114 2.38 -9.72 15.45
N ALA A 115 1.07 -9.35 15.63
CA ALA A 115 0.49 -8.07 16.22
C ALA A 115 -0.91 -7.60 15.66
N THR A 116 -1.59 -6.58 16.27
CA THR A 116 -2.97 -6.08 15.92
C THR A 116 -3.37 -4.67 16.47
N VAL A 117 -4.39 -3.96 15.89
CA VAL A 117 -5.44 -2.99 16.43
C VAL A 117 -5.80 -1.70 15.58
N SER A 118 -6.62 -0.73 16.11
CA SER A 118 -7.61 0.14 15.36
C SER A 118 -7.58 1.69 15.62
N VAL A 119 -8.50 2.53 15.04
CA VAL A 119 -8.31 4.00 14.72
C VAL A 119 -9.59 4.93 14.70
N PHE A 120 -9.46 6.29 14.79
CA PHE A 120 -10.41 7.37 14.33
C PHE A 120 -9.73 8.74 13.97
N SER A 121 -10.35 9.69 13.20
CA SER A 121 -9.79 11.07 12.94
C SER A 121 -10.69 12.16 12.22
N LEU A 122 -10.16 13.40 11.97
CA LEU A 122 -10.78 14.65 11.42
C LEU A 122 -9.98 15.33 10.24
N GLU A 123 -10.40 16.46 9.60
CA GLU A 123 -9.91 16.94 8.26
C GLU A 123 -9.78 18.50 8.07
N LYS A 124 -8.83 19.04 7.26
CA LYS A 124 -8.72 20.47 6.80
C LYS A 124 -7.84 20.69 5.52
N ARG A 125 -7.86 21.89 4.88
CA ARG A 125 -7.09 22.30 3.65
C ARG A 125 -6.22 23.58 3.85
N LEU A 126 -5.26 23.86 2.93
CA LEU A 126 -4.24 24.94 2.97
C LEU A 126 -3.82 25.48 1.57
N ASP A 127 -3.03 26.57 1.52
CA ASP A 127 -2.72 27.39 0.33
C ASP A 127 -1.20 27.80 0.17
N LYS A 128 -0.91 28.99 -0.41
CA LYS A 128 0.32 29.35 -1.17
C LYS A 128 1.67 29.34 -0.43
N ASP A 129 1.73 29.35 0.90
CA ASP A 129 3.01 29.24 1.66
C ASP A 129 3.55 27.79 1.73
N SER A 130 3.14 26.93 0.79
CA SER A 130 3.23 25.47 0.89
C SER A 130 4.66 24.95 1.01
N THR A 131 5.64 25.49 0.28
CA THR A 131 7.02 24.97 0.29
C THR A 131 7.69 25.09 1.66
N LYS A 132 7.52 26.22 2.35
CA LYS A 132 8.04 26.40 3.73
C LYS A 132 7.34 25.48 4.72
N LEU A 133 6.07 25.18 4.47
CA LEU A 133 5.31 24.23 5.28
C LEU A 133 5.74 22.77 5.04
N VAL A 134 5.99 22.35 3.79
CA VAL A 134 6.61 21.05 3.48
C VAL A 134 8.01 20.97 4.11
N HIS A 135 8.82 22.02 3.98
CA HIS A 135 10.15 22.08 4.60
C HIS A 135 10.07 21.82 6.11
N LYS A 136 9.21 22.55 6.82
CA LYS A 136 8.98 22.36 8.27
C LYS A 136 8.45 20.96 8.58
N TRP A 137 7.51 20.45 7.78
CA TRP A 137 6.91 19.12 7.93
C TRP A 137 7.95 17.99 7.89
N GLN A 138 9.03 18.11 7.10
CA GLN A 138 10.11 17.11 7.08
C GLN A 138 10.78 16.91 8.46
N TYR A 139 10.94 17.98 9.25
CA TYR A 139 11.55 17.91 10.59
C TYR A 139 10.59 17.31 11.62
N VAL A 140 9.32 17.70 11.59
CA VAL A 140 8.36 17.39 12.67
C VAL A 140 7.53 16.13 12.43
N SER A 141 7.28 15.75 11.17
CA SER A 141 6.40 14.63 10.85
C SER A 141 6.90 13.24 11.32
N PRO A 142 8.22 12.94 11.37
CA PRO A 142 8.70 11.71 11.99
C PRO A 142 8.48 11.68 13.50
N MET A 143 8.38 12.86 14.13
CA MET A 143 8.23 13.07 15.58
C MET A 143 6.78 13.27 16.04
N PHE A 144 5.81 13.31 15.12
CA PHE A 144 4.40 13.38 15.47
C PHE A 144 3.98 12.19 16.35
N ASP A 145 2.93 12.38 17.14
CA ASP A 145 2.23 11.26 17.81
C ASP A 145 1.96 10.13 16.81
N GLU A 146 2.10 8.87 17.24
CA GLU A 146 1.91 7.70 16.37
C GLU A 146 0.51 7.61 15.74
N ASN A 147 -0.51 8.19 16.40
CA ASN A 147 -1.88 8.28 15.91
C ASN A 147 -2.07 9.37 14.85
N LEU A 148 -1.08 10.26 14.64
CA LEU A 148 -1.12 11.33 13.67
C LEU A 148 -0.31 10.97 12.41
N TYR A 149 -1.01 10.86 11.28
CA TYR A 149 -0.42 10.62 9.97
C TYR A 149 -0.79 11.74 9.00
N VAL A 150 0.22 12.38 8.43
CA VAL A 150 0.09 13.51 7.50
C VAL A 150 1.09 13.31 6.38
N ARG A 151 0.63 13.13 5.14
CA ARG A 151 1.49 12.94 3.97
C ARG A 151 1.41 14.15 3.06
N VAL A 152 2.49 14.43 2.33
CA VAL A 152 2.46 15.44 1.28
C VAL A 152 2.14 14.74 -0.04
N ILE A 153 1.12 15.20 -0.75
CA ILE A 153 0.83 14.80 -2.12
C ILE A 153 0.96 16.03 -3.00
N VAL A 154 1.73 15.94 -4.09
CA VAL A 154 1.81 16.98 -5.11
C VAL A 154 1.41 16.35 -6.44
N GLU A 155 0.38 16.90 -7.07
CA GLU A 155 -0.19 16.43 -8.34
C GLU A 155 -0.18 17.61 -9.32
N SER A 156 0.30 17.39 -10.55
CA SER A 156 0.15 18.36 -11.64
C SER A 156 -1.16 18.10 -12.40
N SER A 157 -1.94 19.16 -12.61
CA SER A 157 -3.23 19.10 -13.32
C SER A 157 -3.36 20.32 -14.22
N GLN A 158 -3.31 20.10 -15.54
CA GLN A 158 -3.65 21.09 -16.59
C GLN A 158 -3.28 22.54 -16.20
N ASP A 159 -1.97 22.78 -16.14
CA ASP A 159 -1.31 24.09 -15.91
C ASP A 159 -1.30 24.65 -14.46
N GLU A 160 -1.80 23.91 -13.44
CA GLU A 160 -1.62 24.29 -12.02
C GLU A 160 -0.95 23.21 -11.14
N LEU A 161 -0.07 23.64 -10.21
CA LEU A 161 0.38 22.83 -9.07
C LEU A 161 -0.69 22.81 -7.99
N VAL A 162 -1.36 21.67 -7.82
CA VAL A 162 -2.21 21.46 -6.64
C VAL A 162 -1.35 20.81 -5.55
N ASN A 163 -0.62 21.65 -4.81
CA ASN A 163 0.15 21.23 -3.64
C ASN A 163 -0.81 20.82 -2.50
N ARG A 164 -1.01 19.52 -2.29
CA ARG A 164 -1.92 18.97 -1.28
C ARG A 164 -1.13 18.40 -0.11
N ILE A 165 -0.74 19.28 0.82
CA ILE A 165 -0.38 18.84 2.18
C ILE A 165 -1.67 18.41 2.87
N GLY A 166 -1.92 17.10 2.89
CA GLY A 166 -3.12 16.51 3.45
C GLY A 166 -2.80 15.65 4.66
N ASN A 167 -3.62 15.75 5.70
CA ASN A 167 -3.75 14.57 6.55
C ASN A 167 -4.51 13.53 5.73
N ASP A 168 -3.80 12.50 5.25
CA ASP A 168 -4.46 11.40 4.58
C ASP A 168 -5.14 10.54 5.63
N VAL A 169 -6.32 10.99 6.04
CA VAL A 169 -7.32 10.13 6.63
C VAL A 169 -7.77 9.22 5.49
N SER A 170 -7.01 8.16 5.23
CA SER A 170 -7.33 7.12 4.24
C SER A 170 -8.60 6.42 4.70
N ARG A 171 -9.75 7.03 4.39
CA ARG A 171 -11.06 6.41 4.59
C ARG A 171 -11.03 5.11 3.78
N LEU A 172 -11.29 3.97 4.42
CA LEU A 172 -11.23 2.66 3.76
C LEU A 172 -11.97 2.65 2.42
N LYS A 173 -13.10 3.36 2.39
CA LYS A 173 -13.95 3.64 1.22
C LYS A 173 -14.19 5.16 1.11
N PRO A 174 -14.62 5.69 -0.06
CA PRO A 174 -15.06 7.08 -0.19
C PRO A 174 -16.11 7.50 0.86
N LYS A 175 -16.16 8.81 1.13
CA LYS A 175 -17.21 9.39 1.98
C LYS A 175 -18.58 9.05 1.35
N ASP A 176 -19.54 8.70 2.20
CA ASP A 176 -20.94 8.41 1.85
C ASP A 176 -21.18 7.23 0.87
N SER A 177 -20.14 6.48 0.45
CA SER A 177 -20.31 5.28 -0.39
C SER A 177 -20.76 4.05 0.40
N PRO A 178 -21.39 3.05 -0.24
CA PRO A 178 -21.65 1.74 0.40
C PRO A 178 -20.34 0.97 0.69
N LEU A 179 -20.38 -0.02 1.59
CA LEU A 179 -19.22 -0.85 1.97
C LEU A 179 -18.79 -1.75 0.81
N GLU A 180 -19.74 -2.13 -0.03
CA GLU A 180 -19.63 -2.99 -1.20
C GLU A 180 -18.65 -2.44 -2.25
N VAL A 181 -18.31 -1.15 -2.20
CA VAL A 181 -17.23 -0.56 -3.02
C VAL A 181 -15.89 -1.25 -2.77
N LEU A 182 -15.64 -1.75 -1.55
CA LEU A 182 -14.40 -2.45 -1.18
C LEU A 182 -14.24 -3.81 -1.88
N ILE A 183 -15.34 -4.46 -2.25
CA ILE A 183 -15.35 -5.77 -2.94
C ILE A 183 -15.57 -5.63 -4.45
N ASN A 184 -15.72 -4.41 -4.96
CA ASN A 184 -15.89 -4.17 -6.39
C ASN A 184 -14.58 -4.46 -7.15
N ARG A 185 -14.59 -5.51 -7.97
CA ARG A 185 -13.48 -5.92 -8.85
C ARG A 185 -13.62 -5.47 -10.30
N THR A 186 -14.56 -4.57 -10.60
CA THR A 186 -14.68 -3.96 -11.94
C THR A 186 -13.36 -3.28 -12.30
N PRO A 187 -12.69 -3.65 -13.40
CA PRO A 187 -11.41 -3.05 -13.76
C PRO A 187 -11.57 -1.56 -14.00
N GLN A 188 -10.79 -0.75 -13.28
CA GLN A 188 -10.69 0.68 -13.58
C GLN A 188 -9.98 0.88 -14.93
N PRO A 189 -10.24 2.00 -15.63
CA PRO A 189 -9.51 2.36 -16.84
C PRO A 189 -7.99 2.34 -16.58
N LYS A 190 -7.24 1.62 -17.40
CA LYS A 190 -5.78 1.49 -17.22
C LYS A 190 -5.10 2.81 -17.59
N SER A 191 -4.47 3.44 -16.60
CA SER A 191 -3.45 4.47 -16.82
C SER A 191 -2.07 3.81 -16.92
N PHE A 192 -1.31 4.15 -17.95
CA PHE A 192 0.11 3.83 -17.99
C PHE A 192 0.87 4.86 -17.15
N PHE A 193 1.76 4.38 -16.28
CA PHE A 193 2.62 5.23 -15.47
C PHE A 193 3.99 4.56 -15.30
N ARG A 194 4.97 5.36 -14.93
CA ARG A 194 6.27 4.89 -14.41
C ARG A 194 6.47 5.53 -13.06
N THR A 195 7.05 4.80 -12.11
CA THR A 195 7.27 5.31 -10.76
C THR A 195 8.66 4.92 -10.24
N LYS A 196 9.12 5.69 -9.25
CA LYS A 196 10.37 5.50 -8.52
C LYS A 196 10.13 5.90 -7.08
N SER A 197 10.89 5.32 -6.16
CA SER A 197 10.86 5.61 -4.73
C SER A 197 12.28 5.88 -4.23
N ASP A 198 12.40 6.75 -3.24
CA ASP A 198 13.67 7.04 -2.55
C ASP A 198 13.42 7.25 -1.05
N TYR A 199 14.49 7.28 -0.24
CA TYR A 199 14.45 7.43 1.21
C TYR A 199 15.25 8.67 1.65
N VAL A 200 14.54 9.68 2.14
CA VAL A 200 15.13 10.92 2.67
C VAL A 200 15.53 10.71 4.13
N LYS A 201 16.83 10.88 4.44
CA LYS A 201 17.37 10.77 5.81
C LYS A 201 17.54 12.12 6.50
N GLU A 202 17.86 13.16 5.74
CA GLU A 202 18.02 14.54 6.20
C GLU A 202 17.07 15.43 5.39
N PRO A 203 16.39 16.42 6.00
CA PRO A 203 15.41 17.25 5.30
C PRO A 203 15.95 17.91 4.03
N THR A 204 15.28 17.70 2.91
CA THR A 204 15.59 18.35 1.63
C THR A 204 15.45 19.86 1.77
N SER A 205 16.46 20.61 1.31
CA SER A 205 16.48 22.08 1.43
C SER A 205 15.36 22.74 0.61
N VAL A 206 14.96 23.95 1.01
CA VAL A 206 13.93 24.74 0.32
C VAL A 206 14.22 24.89 -1.17
N ASN A 207 15.45 25.26 -1.54
CA ASN A 207 15.84 25.48 -2.94
C ASN A 207 15.67 24.21 -3.79
N VAL A 208 16.08 23.04 -3.28
CA VAL A 208 15.93 21.76 -3.99
C VAL A 208 14.46 21.36 -4.15
N MET A 209 13.62 21.67 -3.16
CA MET A 209 12.17 21.47 -3.32
C MET A 209 11.56 22.44 -4.34
N GLU A 210 12.00 23.70 -4.40
CA GLU A 210 11.52 24.64 -5.42
C GLU A 210 11.93 24.24 -6.84
N GLU A 211 13.11 23.66 -7.03
CA GLU A 211 13.53 23.04 -8.29
C GLU A 211 12.68 21.80 -8.62
N LEU A 212 12.41 20.95 -7.62
CA LEU A 212 11.53 19.78 -7.78
C LEU A 212 10.09 20.18 -8.17
N TRP A 213 9.54 21.25 -7.59
CA TRP A 213 8.20 21.76 -7.94
C TRP A 213 8.14 22.31 -9.37
N LYS A 214 9.20 23.00 -9.83
CA LYS A 214 9.32 23.45 -11.23
C LYS A 214 9.39 22.26 -12.19
N TRP A 215 10.21 21.26 -11.88
CA TRP A 215 10.26 20.03 -12.66
C TRP A 215 8.90 19.32 -12.69
N CYS A 216 8.15 19.31 -11.58
CA CYS A 216 6.79 18.75 -11.55
C CYS A 216 5.76 19.53 -12.39
N LEU A 217 6.00 20.82 -12.68
CA LEU A 217 5.18 21.61 -13.62
C LEU A 217 5.53 21.31 -15.08
N GLU A 218 6.81 21.08 -15.37
CA GLU A 218 7.30 20.81 -16.73
C GLU A 218 6.91 19.41 -17.25
N VAL A 219 6.56 18.49 -16.34
CA VAL A 219 6.18 17.11 -16.68
C VAL A 219 4.66 16.94 -16.70
N GLU A 220 4.14 16.51 -17.86
CA GLU A 220 2.74 16.14 -18.03
C GLU A 220 2.36 14.97 -17.09
N ARG A 221 1.42 15.22 -16.17
CA ARG A 221 0.79 14.25 -15.26
C ARG A 221 1.77 13.53 -14.32
N VAL A 222 2.44 14.30 -13.45
CA VAL A 222 3.24 13.75 -12.35
C VAL A 222 2.47 13.71 -11.03
N ALA A 223 2.79 12.72 -10.19
CA ALA A 223 2.36 12.66 -8.80
C ALA A 223 3.56 12.33 -7.89
N LEU A 224 3.88 13.20 -6.94
CA LEU A 224 4.84 12.96 -5.88
C LEU A 224 4.10 12.69 -4.57
N THR A 225 4.47 11.65 -3.84
CA THR A 225 3.97 11.37 -2.49
C THR A 225 5.12 11.27 -1.51
N MET A 226 5.12 12.12 -0.48
CA MET A 226 6.06 12.06 0.64
C MET A 226 5.35 11.46 1.86
N THR A 227 5.77 10.26 2.27
CA THR A 227 5.21 9.52 3.40
C THR A 227 6.12 9.66 4.62
N PRO A 228 5.61 10.09 5.78
CA PRO A 228 6.42 10.20 6.99
C PRO A 228 6.67 8.82 7.60
N TYR A 229 7.94 8.54 7.92
CA TYR A 229 8.35 7.38 8.73
C TYR A 229 8.34 7.80 10.22
N GLY A 230 9.10 7.12 11.09
CA GLY A 230 9.03 7.35 12.53
C GLY A 230 7.92 6.56 13.22
N GLY A 231 7.74 6.81 14.51
CA GLY A 231 6.92 5.96 15.38
C GLY A 231 7.41 4.52 15.33
N LYS A 232 6.49 3.56 15.22
CA LYS A 232 6.78 2.12 15.21
C LYS A 232 7.81 1.69 14.17
N VAL A 233 7.91 2.39 13.03
CA VAL A 233 8.88 2.06 11.97
C VAL A 233 10.34 2.29 12.39
N ASN A 234 10.59 3.10 13.42
CA ASN A 234 11.92 3.30 14.00
C ASN A 234 12.27 2.26 15.08
N GLU A 235 11.34 1.37 15.46
CA GLU A 235 11.50 0.36 16.52
C GLU A 235 11.70 -1.06 15.98
N ILE A 236 11.80 -1.21 14.65
CA ILE A 236 11.86 -2.48 13.90
C ILE A 236 13.30 -2.73 13.40
#